data_AF-A0A1B6LXJ2-F1
#
_entry.id   AF-A0A1B6LXJ2-F1
#
_cell.length_a   1.000
_cell.length_b   1.000
_cell.length_c   1.000
_cell.angle_alpha   90.00
_cell.angle_beta   90.00
_cell.angle_gamma   90.00
#
_symmetry.space_group_name_H-M   'P 1'
#
loop_
_entity.id
_entity.type
_entity.pdbx_description
1 polymer ?
#
loop_
_entity_poly.entity_id
_entity_poly.type
_entity_poly.pdbx_seq_one_letter_code
_entity_poly.pdbx_strand_id
1 'polypeptide(L)'
;HLLTPHSSVVPHKPHPHDLLSTVRVVSSYRMAPCAASDAVVISSDQVCPGRQEGEVSSRVDDMAELVAGYLDCMEEAVRYLVEVERYPECHPAVLGLRQHLADYQRQLVSEVL
;
A
#
# COMPACT_ATOMS: atom_id res chain seq x y z
N HIS A 1 -6.09 -56.64 -43.62
CA HIS A 1 -6.57 -57.42 -42.45
C HIS A 1 -5.42 -57.50 -41.45
N LEU A 2 -5.46 -57.14 -40.17
CA LEU A 2 -6.46 -56.67 -39.21
C LEU A 2 -5.64 -56.24 -37.95
N LEU A 3 -6.00 -55.12 -37.33
CA LEU A 3 -5.97 -54.83 -35.88
C LEU A 3 -4.61 -54.58 -35.14
N THR A 4 -4.45 -53.35 -34.63
CA THR A 4 -3.83 -53.01 -33.33
C THR A 4 -4.68 -53.63 -32.18
N PRO A 5 -4.25 -53.82 -30.89
CA PRO A 5 -3.89 -52.70 -29.98
C PRO A 5 -3.05 -52.98 -28.69
N HIS A 6 -2.76 -51.87 -27.99
CA HIS A 6 -2.62 -51.64 -26.53
C HIS A 6 -1.24 -51.54 -25.82
N SER A 7 -1.09 -50.36 -25.18
CA SER A 7 -0.52 -50.06 -23.84
C SER A 7 0.98 -50.34 -23.61
N SER A 8 1.74 -49.54 -22.86
CA SER A 8 1.44 -48.51 -21.86
C SER A 8 2.72 -47.69 -21.67
N VAL A 9 2.69 -46.38 -21.97
CA VAL A 9 3.71 -45.47 -21.45
C VAL A 9 3.33 -45.17 -20.00
N VAL A 10 4.07 -45.76 -19.06
CA VAL A 10 3.95 -45.44 -17.64
C VAL A 10 4.47 -44.00 -17.45
N PRO A 11 3.65 -43.04 -17.01
CA PRO A 11 4.17 -41.78 -16.53
C PRO A 11 4.74 -42.04 -15.13
N HIS A 12 6.07 -41.98 -15.00
CA HIS A 12 6.71 -41.93 -13.70
C HIS A 12 6.18 -40.70 -12.96
N LYS A 13 5.49 -40.95 -11.84
CA LYS A 13 4.96 -39.94 -10.92
C LYS A 13 6.14 -39.18 -10.30
N PRO A 14 6.29 -37.86 -10.49
CA PRO A 14 7.28 -37.11 -9.74
C PRO A 14 6.84 -37.01 -8.27
N HIS A 15 7.76 -37.34 -7.36
CA HIS A 15 7.60 -37.23 -5.91
C HIS A 15 7.50 -35.75 -5.47
N PRO A 16 6.74 -35.41 -4.43
CA PRO A 16 6.31 -34.03 -4.16
C PRO A 16 7.28 -33.20 -3.31
N HIS A 17 8.60 -33.46 -3.36
CA HIS A 17 9.55 -32.78 -2.45
C HIS A 17 10.63 -31.90 -3.10
N ASP A 18 10.65 -31.74 -4.42
CA ASP A 18 11.64 -30.89 -5.11
C ASP A 18 11.03 -29.60 -5.70
N LEU A 19 10.43 -28.75 -4.86
CA LEU A 19 9.98 -27.40 -5.27
C LEU A 19 10.49 -26.26 -4.37
N LEU A 20 11.59 -26.48 -3.65
CA LEU A 20 12.21 -25.47 -2.81
C LEU A 20 13.61 -25.10 -3.31
N SER A 21 13.74 -24.55 -4.51
CA SER A 21 14.93 -23.75 -4.83
C SER A 21 14.82 -22.85 -6.05
N THR A 22 13.78 -22.01 -6.14
CA THR A 22 13.86 -20.86 -7.06
C THR A 22 13.11 -19.64 -6.53
N VAL A 23 13.49 -19.15 -5.35
CA VAL A 23 13.17 -17.76 -4.98
C VAL A 23 14.11 -16.86 -5.77
N ARG A 24 13.66 -16.40 -6.95
CA ARG A 24 14.30 -15.26 -7.61
C ARG A 24 13.88 -14.01 -6.84
N VAL A 25 14.78 -13.52 -5.99
CA VAL A 25 14.67 -12.16 -5.43
C VAL A 25 14.87 -11.18 -6.59
N VAL A 26 13.77 -10.60 -7.08
CA VAL A 26 13.80 -9.42 -7.92
C VAL A 26 12.86 -8.41 -7.29
N SER A 27 13.40 -7.52 -6.46
CA SER A 27 12.78 -6.21 -6.26
C SER A 27 13.82 -5.26 -5.66
N SER A 28 14.67 -4.70 -6.51
CA SER A 28 15.44 -3.51 -6.21
C SER A 28 14.72 -2.33 -6.85
N TYR A 29 13.70 -1.79 -6.19
CA TYR A 29 13.18 -0.48 -6.57
C TYR A 29 14.16 0.56 -6.03
N ARG A 30 14.99 1.10 -6.92
CA ARG A 30 15.81 2.27 -6.62
C ARG A 30 14.88 3.47 -6.73
N MET A 31 14.42 4.00 -5.60
CA MET A 31 13.70 5.28 -5.56
C MET A 31 14.68 6.36 -6.04
N ALA A 32 14.42 6.92 -7.21
CA ALA A 32 15.08 8.16 -7.64
C ALA A 32 14.58 9.29 -6.73
N PRO A 33 15.44 10.22 -6.28
CA PRO A 33 14.99 11.41 -5.59
C PRO A 33 14.18 12.24 -6.58
N CYS A 34 12.90 12.49 -6.27
CA CYS A 34 12.08 13.42 -7.02
C CYS A 34 12.77 14.78 -6.96
N ALA A 35 13.28 15.24 -8.11
CA ALA A 35 13.84 16.56 -8.27
C ALA A 35 12.77 17.59 -7.89
N ALA A 36 13.11 18.48 -6.95
CA ALA A 36 12.30 19.65 -6.65
C ALA A 36 12.24 20.52 -7.91
N SER A 37 11.08 20.56 -8.56
CA SER A 37 10.79 21.56 -9.58
C SER A 37 10.09 22.75 -8.96
N ASP A 38 10.66 23.90 -9.27
CA ASP A 38 10.36 25.26 -8.88
C ASP A 38 8.89 25.71 -8.83
N ALA A 39 8.71 26.67 -7.92
CA ALA A 39 7.88 27.87 -8.03
C ALA A 39 6.35 27.71 -8.11
N VAL A 40 5.73 27.92 -6.95
CA VAL A 40 4.49 28.68 -6.88
C VAL A 40 4.72 29.87 -5.93
N VAL A 41 5.00 31.03 -6.52
CA VAL A 41 4.89 32.32 -5.84
C VAL A 41 3.41 32.67 -5.83
N ILE A 42 2.71 32.40 -4.72
CA ILE A 42 1.40 33.03 -4.48
C ILE A 42 1.68 34.33 -3.73
N SER A 43 1.88 35.41 -4.50
CA SER A 43 1.67 36.75 -3.98
C SER A 43 0.17 36.97 -3.97
N SER A 44 -0.44 36.89 -2.79
CA SER A 44 -1.80 37.38 -2.56
C SER A 44 -1.76 38.37 -1.41
N ASP A 45 -1.44 39.61 -1.76
CA ASP A 45 -1.84 40.78 -0.99
C ASP A 45 -3.38 40.86 -1.03
N GLN A 46 -4.04 40.17 -0.10
CA GLN A 46 -5.41 40.48 0.30
C GLN A 46 -5.53 40.25 1.80
N VAL A 47 -5.39 41.34 2.55
CA VAL A 47 -5.83 41.45 3.93
C VAL A 47 -7.36 41.39 3.94
N CYS A 48 -7.90 40.40 4.65
CA CYS A 48 -9.25 40.47 5.19
C CYS A 48 -9.14 40.57 6.72
N PRO A 49 -9.68 41.62 7.35
CA PRO A 49 -9.64 41.79 8.78
C PRO A 49 -10.78 41.01 9.44
N GLY A 50 -10.44 40.24 10.49
CA GLY A 50 -11.40 39.86 11.53
C GLY A 50 -11.95 38.44 11.47
N ARG A 51 -11.25 37.51 12.14
CA ARG A 51 -11.80 36.83 13.32
C ARG A 51 -10.63 36.30 14.14
N GLN A 52 -10.33 36.96 15.25
CA GLN A 52 -9.58 36.31 16.34
C GLN A 52 -10.51 35.29 16.96
N GLU A 53 -10.49 34.07 16.47
CA GLU A 53 -10.77 32.91 17.32
C GLU A 53 -9.40 32.34 17.64
N GLY A 54 -8.89 32.75 18.81
CA GLY A 54 -7.72 32.13 19.40
C GLY A 54 -8.09 30.71 19.78
N GLU A 55 -7.98 29.82 18.82
CA GLU A 55 -8.06 28.39 19.05
C GLU A 55 -6.70 28.00 19.63
N VAL A 56 -6.65 27.89 20.96
CA VAL A 56 -5.58 27.12 21.60
C VAL A 56 -5.89 25.66 21.28
N SER A 57 -5.60 25.25 20.04
CA SER A 57 -5.61 23.85 19.66
C SER A 57 -4.63 23.14 20.58
N SER A 58 -5.12 22.18 21.34
CA SER A 58 -4.23 21.36 22.14
C SER A 58 -3.47 20.44 21.20
N ARG A 59 -2.22 20.12 21.50
CA ARG A 59 -1.42 19.14 20.71
C ARG A 59 -2.15 17.80 20.53
N VAL A 60 -3.08 17.47 21.42
CA VAL A 60 -3.89 16.25 21.35
C VAL A 60 -4.93 16.36 20.24
N ASP A 61 -5.57 17.52 20.08
CA ASP A 61 -6.58 17.76 19.04
C ASP A 61 -5.92 17.74 17.64
N ASP A 62 -4.78 18.41 17.49
CA ASP A 62 -3.99 18.39 16.25
C ASP A 62 -3.62 16.96 15.83
N MET A 63 -3.22 16.13 16.80
CA MET A 63 -2.85 14.74 16.54
C MET A 63 -4.06 13.86 16.27
N ALA A 64 -5.21 14.13 16.89
CA ALA A 64 -6.45 13.42 16.62
C ALA A 64 -6.92 13.67 15.17
N GLU A 65 -6.84 14.92 14.69
CA GLU A 65 -7.13 15.25 13.29
C GLU A 65 -6.17 14.56 12.32
N LEU A 66 -4.88 14.52 12.66
CA LEU A 66 -3.88 13.82 11.85
C LEU A 66 -4.18 12.32 11.74
N VAL A 67 -4.51 11.67 12.86
CA VAL A 67 -4.87 10.23 12.87
C VAL A 67 -6.15 9.99 12.09
N ALA A 68 -7.15 10.88 12.21
CA ALA A 68 -8.39 10.78 11.43
C ALA A 68 -8.13 10.85 9.92
N GLY A 69 -7.39 11.87 9.46
CA GLY A 69 -7.03 11.98 8.03
C GLY A 69 -6.18 10.82 7.53
N TYR A 70 -5.32 10.26 8.40
CA TYR A 70 -4.55 9.06 8.06
C TYR A 70 -5.45 7.84 7.83
N LEU A 71 -6.48 7.65 8.67
CA LEU A 71 -7.43 6.54 8.53
C LEU A 71 -8.23 6.63 7.23
N ASP A 72 -8.72 7.83 6.88
CA ASP A 72 -9.43 8.07 5.64
C ASP A 72 -8.55 7.75 4.43
N CYS A 73 -7.28 8.17 4.47
CA CYS A 73 -6.32 7.88 3.42
C CYS A 73 -6.00 6.38 3.30
N MET A 74 -5.89 5.67 4.43
CA MET A 74 -5.64 4.23 4.44
C MET A 74 -6.78 3.45 3.79
N GLU A 75 -8.03 3.77 4.14
CA GLU A 75 -9.20 3.13 3.54
C GLU A 75 -9.24 3.36 2.04
N GLU A 76 -9.06 4.62 1.62
CA GLU A 76 -9.11 5.00 0.21
C GLU A 76 -7.98 4.36 -0.62
N ALA A 77 -6.77 4.27 -0.08
CA ALA A 77 -5.64 3.63 -0.76
C ALA A 77 -5.90 2.14 -1.02
N VAL A 78 -6.47 1.43 -0.03
CA VAL A 78 -6.85 0.03 -0.16
C VAL A 78 -8.01 -0.13 -1.15
N ARG A 79 -9.03 0.72 -1.05
CA ARG A 79 -10.18 0.73 -1.96
C ARG A 79 -9.73 0.93 -3.41
N TYR A 80 -8.81 1.86 -3.65
CA TYR A 80 -8.26 2.14 -4.97
C TYR A 80 -7.61 0.89 -5.59
N LEU A 81 -6.78 0.16 -4.81
CA LEU A 81 -6.15 -1.07 -5.30
C LEU A 81 -7.16 -2.15 -5.70
N VAL A 82 -8.23 -2.31 -4.92
CA VAL A 82 -9.23 -3.37 -5.15
C VAL A 82 -10.22 -3.00 -6.25
N GLU A 83 -10.73 -1.76 -6.24
CA GLU A 83 -11.83 -1.34 -7.10
C GLU A 83 -11.35 -0.73 -8.42
N VAL A 84 -10.27 0.05 -8.38
CA VAL A 84 -9.75 0.78 -9.55
C VAL A 84 -8.69 -0.04 -10.26
N GLU A 85 -7.65 -0.47 -9.54
CA GLU A 85 -6.57 -1.31 -10.09
C GLU A 85 -6.97 -2.79 -10.22
N ARG A 86 -8.15 -3.16 -9.71
CA ARG A 86 -8.74 -4.51 -9.81
C ARG A 86 -7.85 -5.60 -9.23
N TYR A 87 -7.03 -5.30 -8.23
CA TYR A 87 -6.29 -6.32 -7.51
C TYR A 87 -7.26 -7.15 -6.66
N PRO A 88 -7.16 -8.50 -6.68
CA PRO A 88 -7.94 -9.31 -5.76
C PRO A 88 -7.56 -8.97 -4.31
N GLU A 89 -8.49 -9.11 -3.37
CA GLU A 89 -8.23 -8.73 -1.97
C GLU A 89 -7.08 -9.52 -1.33
N CYS A 90 -6.85 -10.75 -1.80
CA CYS A 90 -5.73 -11.60 -1.38
C CYS A 90 -4.42 -11.32 -2.14
N HIS A 91 -4.37 -10.30 -3.00
CA HIS A 91 -3.18 -9.94 -3.74
C HIS A 91 -2.06 -9.49 -2.79
N PRO A 92 -0.80 -9.92 -2.98
CA PRO A 92 0.30 -9.57 -2.09
C PRO A 92 0.50 -8.07 -1.89
N ALA A 93 0.25 -7.24 -2.91
CA ALA A 93 0.34 -5.79 -2.79
C ALA A 93 -0.75 -5.20 -1.88
N VAL A 94 -1.98 -5.73 -1.95
CA VAL A 94 -3.10 -5.27 -1.09
C VAL A 94 -2.83 -5.68 0.35
N LEU A 95 -2.41 -6.93 0.58
CA LEU A 95 -2.06 -7.42 1.91
C LEU A 95 -0.86 -6.66 2.50
N GLY A 96 0.19 -6.46 1.71
CA GLY A 96 1.39 -5.73 2.11
C GLY A 96 1.08 -4.28 2.48
N LEU A 97 0.27 -3.58 1.67
CA LEU A 97 -0.12 -2.21 1.95
C LEU A 97 -1.00 -2.13 3.20
N ARG A 98 -2.02 -2.99 3.34
CA ARG A 98 -2.88 -3.05 4.54
C ARG A 98 -2.06 -3.24 5.81
N GLN A 99 -1.12 -4.19 5.77
CA GLN A 99 -0.25 -4.47 6.91
C GLN A 99 0.63 -3.25 7.25
N HIS A 100 1.29 -2.67 6.23
CA HIS A 100 2.15 -1.51 6.40
C HIS A 100 1.43 -0.30 7.00
N LEU A 101 0.23 0.00 6.49
CA LEU A 101 -0.57 1.12 6.99
C LEU A 101 -1.06 0.87 8.42
N ALA A 102 -1.48 -0.35 8.74
CA ALA A 102 -1.86 -0.70 10.11
C ALA A 102 -0.68 -0.65 11.09
N ASP A 103 0.52 -1.05 10.66
CA ASP A 103 1.76 -0.92 11.46
C ASP A 103 2.09 0.55 11.73
N TYR A 104 2.00 1.39 10.72
CA TYR A 104 2.31 2.82 10.87
C TYR A 104 1.24 3.56 11.69
N GLN A 105 -0.04 3.21 11.55
CA GLN A 105 -1.10 3.74 12.42
C GLN A 105 -0.79 3.51 13.90
N ARG A 106 -0.31 2.32 14.27
CA ARG A 106 0.08 2.01 15.65
C ARG A 106 1.23 2.89 16.14
N GLN A 107 2.18 3.19 15.25
CA GLN A 107 3.30 4.09 15.56
C GLN A 107 2.79 5.52 15.79
N LEU A 108 1.96 6.04 14.88
CA LEU A 108 1.34 7.36 15.03
C LEU A 108 0.59 7.51 16.35
N VAL A 109 -0.23 6.53 16.73
CA VAL A 109 -0.97 6.57 17.99
C VAL A 109 -0.02 6.49 19.20
N SER A 110 1.07 5.73 19.11
CA SER A 110 2.07 5.64 20.19
C SER A 110 2.86 6.92 20.41
N GLU A 111 2.96 7.80 19.42
CA GLU A 111 3.60 9.11 19.57
C GLU A 111 2.70 10.11 20.33
N VAL A 112 1.41 9.80 20.47
CA VAL A 112 0.39 10.65 21.09
C VAL A 112 0.14 10.27 22.56
N LEU A 113 0.29 8.99 22.92
CA LEU A 113 0.04 8.42 24.24
C LEU A 113 1.31 8.34 25.11
#